data_AF-A0A2U1C7D9-F1
#
_entry.id   AF-A0A2U1C7D9-F1
#
_cell.length_a   1.000
_cell.length_b   1.000
_cell.length_c   1.000
_cell.angle_alpha   90.00
_cell.angle_beta   90.00
_cell.angle_gamma   90.00
#
_symmetry.space_group_name_H-M   'P 1'
#
loop_
_entity.id
_entity.type
_entity.pdbx_description
1 polymer ?
#
loop_
_entity_poly.entity_id
_entity_poly.type
_entity_poly.pdbx_seq_one_letter_code
_entity_poly.pdbx_strand_id
1 'polypeptide(L)'
;MTVETASYISQLSSTSPASGDPKSEGDDQIRLIKTVLKTQFPNFGTAAMTATTTELNYSVGVTSAIQAQLNTLTNDKAAKAGDTYTGAHDFTGGTIAVPMQTTGDATANAASTAFVAAAAFASALPSQTGNNGKFVTTDGSNASWAAAVSPAVSLGDVDLNTATTSGFYYFGTPTNGPAGVTASSVYVSRSGDVAAQIVVQASAGLMFSRGVTGLNTSPVWSNWKRVAMHSDKVTALAGGDMDCSVGNYFTETVAGTRTFAFTNIPAGAYNCVLEINHTSGAITMPAGTVWAGATPTFTTGKRHLVFFQRAQAGTAGWFASALIGYSA
;
A
#
# COMPACT_ATOMS: atom_id res chain seq x y z
N MET A 1 33.05 -106.36 -14.37
CA MET A 1 32.79 -105.03 -13.79
C MET A 1 31.33 -104.67 -13.97
N THR A 2 30.63 -104.26 -12.90
CA THR A 2 29.32 -103.59 -13.02
C THR A 2 29.55 -102.20 -13.60
N VAL A 3 28.94 -101.89 -14.75
CA VAL A 3 29.02 -100.57 -15.35
C VAL A 3 28.16 -99.61 -14.52
N GLU A 4 28.77 -98.54 -14.02
CA GLU A 4 28.07 -97.47 -13.30
C GLU A 4 27.22 -96.65 -14.28
N THR A 5 26.01 -96.27 -13.88
CA THR A 5 25.14 -95.38 -14.65
C THR A 5 25.01 -94.05 -13.91
N ALA A 6 25.51 -92.96 -14.51
CA ALA A 6 25.41 -91.62 -13.96
C ALA A 6 25.16 -90.60 -15.08
N SER A 7 24.25 -89.66 -14.85
CA SER A 7 23.98 -88.50 -15.72
C SER A 7 24.49 -87.19 -15.13
N TYR A 8 24.76 -87.16 -13.82
CA TYR A 8 25.25 -85.98 -13.08
C TYR A 8 26.36 -86.35 -12.11
N ILE A 9 27.22 -85.38 -11.76
CA ILE A 9 28.35 -85.57 -10.82
C ILE A 9 27.89 -86.12 -9.46
N SER A 10 26.72 -85.68 -8.98
CA SER A 10 26.11 -86.15 -7.73
C SER A 10 25.88 -87.66 -7.68
N GLN A 11 25.64 -88.29 -8.83
CA GLN A 11 25.36 -89.73 -8.96
C GLN A 11 26.63 -90.59 -9.04
N LEU A 12 27.82 -89.97 -9.18
CA LEU A 12 29.08 -90.71 -9.21
C LEU A 12 29.34 -91.40 -7.87
N SER A 13 29.79 -92.64 -7.89
CA SER A 13 30.25 -93.39 -6.72
C SER A 13 31.77 -93.33 -6.61
N SER A 14 32.28 -92.72 -5.53
CA SER A 14 33.73 -92.65 -5.25
C SER A 14 34.35 -94.00 -4.88
N THR A 15 33.55 -95.03 -4.62
CA THR A 15 34.02 -96.39 -4.31
C THR A 15 34.01 -97.32 -5.52
N SER A 16 33.64 -96.82 -6.71
CA SER A 16 33.57 -97.60 -7.95
C SER A 16 34.67 -97.14 -8.94
N PRO A 17 35.41 -98.05 -9.61
CA PRO A 17 35.30 -99.51 -9.55
C PRO A 17 35.76 -100.12 -8.20
N ALA A 18 35.23 -101.30 -7.89
CA ALA A 18 35.57 -102.03 -6.67
C ALA A 18 37.03 -102.50 -6.74
N SER A 19 37.76 -102.37 -5.63
CA SER A 19 39.13 -102.87 -5.54
C SER A 19 39.19 -104.39 -5.65
N GLY A 20 40.19 -104.93 -6.36
CA GLY A 20 40.50 -106.37 -6.30
C GLY A 20 40.87 -107.03 -7.63
N ASP A 21 40.92 -106.28 -8.73
CA ASP A 21 41.33 -106.82 -10.03
C ASP A 21 42.77 -106.36 -10.43
N PRO A 22 43.37 -106.97 -11.49
CA PRO A 22 44.73 -106.63 -11.94
C PRO A 22 44.92 -105.21 -12.48
N LYS A 23 43.86 -104.40 -12.59
CA LYS A 23 43.86 -103.00 -13.06
C LYS A 23 43.76 -102.00 -11.91
N SER A 24 43.96 -102.44 -10.66
CA SER A 24 43.83 -101.65 -9.42
C SER A 24 44.38 -100.21 -9.45
N GLU A 25 45.57 -99.94 -9.98
CA GLU A 25 46.11 -98.57 -10.11
C GLU A 25 45.25 -97.66 -10.99
N GLY A 26 44.68 -98.20 -12.07
CA GLY A 26 43.73 -97.48 -12.92
C GLY A 26 42.41 -97.22 -12.19
N ASP A 27 41.94 -98.18 -11.40
CA ASP A 27 40.74 -98.01 -10.58
C ASP A 27 40.94 -96.96 -9.48
N ASP A 28 42.12 -96.92 -8.86
CA ASP A 28 42.52 -95.89 -7.90
C ASP A 28 42.44 -94.49 -8.52
N GLN A 29 42.98 -94.31 -9.73
CA GLN A 29 42.91 -93.04 -10.46
C GLN A 29 41.46 -92.64 -10.78
N ILE A 30 40.62 -93.59 -11.20
CA ILE A 30 39.22 -93.31 -11.50
C ILE A 30 38.46 -92.90 -10.22
N ARG A 31 38.69 -93.59 -9.09
CA ARG A 31 38.11 -93.21 -7.79
C ARG A 31 38.61 -91.85 -7.31
N LEU A 32 39.88 -91.53 -7.54
CA LEU A 32 40.44 -90.21 -7.24
C LEU A 32 39.73 -89.11 -8.02
N ILE A 33 39.60 -89.27 -9.35
CA ILE A 33 38.90 -88.29 -10.20
C ILE A 33 37.45 -88.07 -9.74
N LYS A 34 36.71 -89.14 -9.46
CA LYS A 34 35.34 -89.05 -8.95
C LYS A 34 35.27 -88.33 -7.60
N THR A 35 36.20 -88.64 -6.70
CA THR A 35 36.29 -88.00 -5.39
C THR A 35 36.57 -86.50 -5.53
N VAL A 36 37.52 -86.12 -6.40
CA VAL A 36 37.85 -84.71 -6.67
C VAL A 36 36.64 -83.97 -7.26
N LEU A 37 35.96 -84.54 -8.25
CA LEU A 37 34.78 -83.92 -8.87
C LEU A 37 33.65 -83.69 -7.86
N LYS A 38 33.33 -84.68 -7.03
CA LYS A 38 32.30 -84.53 -5.98
C LYS A 38 32.69 -83.51 -4.91
N THR A 39 33.98 -83.41 -4.60
CA THR A 39 34.50 -82.50 -3.58
C THR A 39 34.52 -81.05 -4.08
N GLN A 40 34.94 -80.82 -5.32
CA GLN A 40 35.05 -79.47 -5.90
C GLN A 40 33.70 -78.90 -6.34
N PHE A 41 32.73 -79.77 -6.67
CA PHE A 41 31.38 -79.37 -7.09
C PHE A 41 30.30 -79.91 -6.15
N PRO A 42 30.33 -79.58 -4.84
CA PRO A 42 29.45 -80.19 -3.83
C PRO A 42 27.97 -79.85 -4.04
N ASN A 43 27.68 -78.75 -4.74
CA ASN A 43 26.32 -78.26 -4.98
C ASN A 43 25.77 -78.63 -6.37
N PHE A 44 26.52 -79.35 -7.20
CA PHE A 44 26.02 -79.83 -8.50
C PHE A 44 25.20 -81.10 -8.28
N GLY A 45 23.89 -80.90 -8.04
CA GLY A 45 22.91 -81.95 -7.79
C GLY A 45 22.48 -82.70 -9.05
N THR A 46 21.18 -82.87 -9.27
CA THR A 46 20.60 -83.56 -10.44
C THR A 46 20.33 -82.61 -11.61
N ALA A 47 21.06 -81.51 -11.70
CA ALA A 47 20.96 -80.53 -12.78
C ALA A 47 22.37 -80.27 -13.35
N ALA A 48 22.48 -80.18 -14.67
CA ALA A 48 23.73 -79.87 -15.34
C ALA A 48 24.04 -78.37 -15.22
N MET A 49 25.32 -78.01 -15.19
CA MET A 49 25.75 -76.63 -15.41
C MET A 49 25.46 -76.24 -16.87
N THR A 50 24.54 -75.30 -17.08
CA THR A 50 24.17 -74.82 -18.42
C THR A 50 24.77 -73.47 -18.78
N ALA A 51 25.54 -72.86 -17.87
CA ALA A 51 26.19 -71.58 -18.10
C ALA A 51 27.14 -71.68 -19.31
N THR A 52 26.99 -70.76 -20.25
CA THR A 52 27.88 -70.61 -21.40
C THR A 52 29.21 -70.01 -20.98
N THR A 53 30.23 -70.17 -21.82
CA THR A 53 31.53 -69.50 -21.61
C THR A 53 31.37 -67.98 -21.58
N THR A 54 30.45 -67.41 -22.35
CA THR A 54 30.13 -65.97 -22.32
C THR A 54 29.63 -65.53 -20.95
N GLU A 55 28.67 -66.25 -20.37
CA GLU A 55 28.12 -65.91 -19.05
C GLU A 55 29.18 -66.03 -17.94
N LEU A 56 29.99 -67.09 -17.96
CA LEU A 56 31.09 -67.26 -17.01
C LEU A 56 32.19 -66.20 -17.18
N ASN A 57 32.47 -65.79 -18.42
CA ASN A 57 33.47 -64.75 -18.71
C ASN A 57 33.07 -63.38 -18.14
N TYR A 58 31.77 -63.09 -17.90
CA TYR A 58 31.35 -61.89 -17.18
C TYR A 58 31.77 -61.87 -15.70
N SER A 59 32.14 -63.03 -15.13
CA SER A 59 32.62 -63.13 -13.75
C SER A 59 34.14 -62.97 -13.61
N VAL A 60 34.87 -62.71 -14.70
CA VAL A 60 36.32 -62.48 -14.66
C VAL A 60 36.62 -61.19 -13.89
N GLY A 61 37.57 -61.24 -12.95
CA GLY A 61 37.97 -60.11 -12.12
C GLY A 61 37.14 -59.92 -10.85
N VAL A 62 36.15 -60.79 -10.60
CA VAL A 62 35.43 -60.85 -9.32
C VAL A 62 36.37 -61.37 -8.22
N THR A 63 36.67 -60.53 -7.22
CA THR A 63 37.60 -60.83 -6.12
C THR A 63 36.92 -61.21 -4.80
N SER A 64 35.58 -61.15 -4.74
CA SER A 64 34.75 -61.49 -3.58
C SER A 64 33.39 -62.05 -4.04
N ALA A 65 32.48 -62.42 -3.12
CA ALA A 65 31.17 -62.92 -3.52
C ALA A 65 30.41 -61.89 -4.38
N ILE A 66 29.87 -62.33 -5.53
CA ILE A 66 29.14 -61.47 -6.49
C ILE A 66 28.04 -60.65 -5.80
N GLN A 67 27.32 -61.25 -4.85
CA GLN A 67 26.28 -60.55 -4.09
C GLN A 67 26.81 -59.37 -3.28
N ALA A 68 28.03 -59.47 -2.72
CA ALA A 68 28.65 -58.38 -1.99
C ALA A 68 28.97 -57.20 -2.91
N GLN A 69 29.51 -57.47 -4.11
CA GLN A 69 29.78 -56.43 -5.12
C GLN A 69 28.50 -55.74 -5.60
N LEU A 70 27.40 -56.49 -5.82
CA LEU A 70 26.10 -55.93 -6.18
C LEU A 70 25.50 -55.07 -5.05
N ASN A 71 25.64 -55.51 -3.81
CA ASN A 71 25.16 -54.75 -2.65
C ASN A 71 25.91 -53.42 -2.50
N THR A 72 27.24 -53.42 -2.69
CA THR A 72 28.04 -52.19 -2.71
C THR A 72 27.53 -51.21 -3.76
N LEU A 73 27.31 -51.67 -5.00
CA LEU A 73 26.82 -50.82 -6.08
C LEU A 73 25.43 -50.23 -5.79
N THR A 74 24.53 -50.99 -5.17
CA THR A 74 23.21 -50.51 -4.78
C THR A 74 23.29 -49.45 -3.66
N ASN A 75 24.13 -49.69 -2.66
CA ASN A 75 24.31 -48.75 -1.54
C ASN A 75 24.99 -47.45 -1.99
N ASP A 76 25.99 -47.53 -2.87
CA ASP A 76 26.69 -46.36 -3.43
C ASP A 76 25.78 -45.49 -4.31
N LYS A 77 24.71 -46.06 -4.88
CA LYS A 77 23.71 -45.31 -5.64
C LYS A 77 22.72 -44.55 -4.75
N ALA A 78 22.45 -45.05 -3.54
CA ALA A 78 21.46 -44.48 -2.63
C ALA A 78 22.06 -43.49 -1.62
N ALA A 79 23.36 -43.55 -1.36
CA ALA A 79 24.03 -42.78 -0.30
C ALA A 79 25.14 -41.88 -0.87
N LYS A 80 24.77 -40.84 -1.63
CA LYS A 80 25.71 -39.82 -2.11
C LYS A 80 25.49 -38.49 -1.40
N ALA A 81 25.68 -38.49 -0.08
CA ALA A 81 25.83 -37.24 0.66
C ALA A 81 27.20 -36.64 0.34
N GLY A 82 27.23 -35.48 -0.34
CA GLY A 82 28.45 -34.72 -0.60
C GLY A 82 29.15 -34.96 -1.94
N ASP A 83 28.60 -35.83 -2.80
CA ASP A 83 29.13 -36.00 -4.15
C ASP A 83 28.74 -34.83 -5.06
N THR A 84 29.71 -34.33 -5.82
CA THR A 84 29.46 -33.37 -6.91
C THR A 84 29.06 -34.13 -8.16
N TYR A 85 27.80 -33.99 -8.58
CA TYR A 85 27.36 -34.46 -9.88
C TYR A 85 27.67 -33.38 -10.93
N THR A 86 28.35 -33.77 -12.01
CA THR A 86 28.69 -32.87 -13.13
C THR A 86 27.90 -33.24 -14.38
N GLY A 87 27.66 -32.26 -15.25
CA GLY A 87 26.91 -32.44 -16.49
C GLY A 87 25.44 -31.99 -16.39
N ALA A 88 24.66 -32.27 -17.44
CA ALA A 88 23.25 -31.94 -17.50
C ALA A 88 22.42 -33.03 -16.80
N HIS A 89 21.58 -32.60 -15.85
CA HIS A 89 20.62 -33.46 -15.16
C HIS A 89 19.21 -33.04 -15.57
N ASP A 90 18.43 -33.98 -16.09
CA ASP A 90 17.00 -33.78 -16.36
C ASP A 90 16.17 -34.31 -15.19
N PHE A 91 15.47 -33.39 -14.52
CA PHE A 91 14.59 -33.68 -13.38
C PHE A 91 13.10 -33.54 -13.74
N THR A 92 12.74 -33.36 -15.01
CA THR A 92 11.36 -33.08 -15.45
C THR A 92 10.36 -34.19 -15.11
N GLY A 93 10.83 -35.43 -14.96
CA GLY A 93 10.01 -36.58 -14.56
C GLY A 93 9.81 -36.78 -13.04
N GLY A 94 10.40 -35.93 -12.20
CA GLY A 94 10.41 -36.11 -10.74
C GLY A 94 9.89 -34.91 -9.95
N THR A 95 9.54 -35.13 -8.69
CA THR A 95 9.31 -34.04 -7.72
C THR A 95 10.60 -33.81 -6.93
N ILE A 96 11.16 -32.61 -7.03
CA ILE A 96 12.37 -32.22 -6.29
C ILE A 96 11.97 -31.45 -5.04
N ALA A 97 12.35 -31.96 -3.86
CA ALA A 97 12.19 -31.25 -2.61
C ALA A 97 13.44 -30.41 -2.32
N VAL A 98 13.30 -29.09 -2.29
CA VAL A 98 14.38 -28.15 -1.98
C VAL A 98 14.09 -27.50 -0.63
N PRO A 99 15.05 -27.47 0.32
CA PRO A 99 14.87 -26.76 1.58
C PRO A 99 14.57 -25.28 1.36
N MET A 100 13.69 -24.71 2.19
CA MET A 100 13.43 -23.28 2.19
C MET A 100 14.67 -22.55 2.68
N GLN A 101 15.20 -21.65 1.85
CA GLN A 101 16.35 -20.81 2.20
C GLN A 101 15.92 -19.57 2.99
N THR A 102 16.89 -18.88 3.59
CA THR A 102 16.67 -17.59 4.25
C THR A 102 16.73 -16.43 3.26
N THR A 103 15.89 -15.41 3.43
CA THR A 103 15.90 -14.23 2.57
C THR A 103 17.25 -13.51 2.67
N GLY A 104 17.87 -13.21 1.53
CA GLY A 104 19.20 -12.60 1.48
C GLY A 104 20.38 -13.58 1.41
N ASP A 105 20.12 -14.89 1.34
CA ASP A 105 21.15 -15.87 1.00
C ASP A 105 21.66 -15.64 -0.44
N ALA A 106 22.96 -15.37 -0.58
CA ALA A 106 23.65 -15.10 -1.84
C ALA A 106 24.52 -16.28 -2.32
N THR A 107 24.31 -17.48 -1.76
CA THR A 107 25.00 -18.71 -2.19
C THR A 107 24.42 -19.26 -3.50
N ALA A 108 25.08 -20.27 -4.06
CA ALA A 108 24.64 -20.98 -5.25
C ALA A 108 23.59 -22.08 -4.95
N ASN A 109 22.92 -22.01 -3.79
CA ASN A 109 21.91 -22.99 -3.39
C ASN A 109 20.67 -22.92 -4.29
N ALA A 110 20.03 -24.06 -4.52
CA ALA A 110 18.73 -24.09 -5.18
C ALA A 110 17.65 -23.41 -4.31
N ALA A 111 16.73 -22.69 -4.96
CA ALA A 111 15.61 -22.01 -4.31
C ALA A 111 14.29 -22.76 -4.57
N SER A 112 13.48 -22.94 -3.53
CA SER A 112 12.11 -23.47 -3.69
C SER A 112 11.18 -22.41 -4.28
N THR A 113 10.11 -22.83 -4.95
CA THR A 113 9.10 -21.90 -5.52
C THR A 113 8.45 -21.04 -4.44
N ALA A 114 8.20 -21.59 -3.25
CA ALA A 114 7.69 -20.85 -2.10
C ALA A 114 8.65 -19.74 -1.65
N PHE A 115 9.96 -20.01 -1.63
CA PHE A 115 10.96 -18.99 -1.32
C PHE A 115 11.02 -17.90 -2.38
N VAL A 116 11.03 -18.27 -3.67
CA VAL A 116 11.05 -17.30 -4.78
C VAL A 116 9.82 -16.39 -4.75
N ALA A 117 8.62 -16.95 -4.52
CA ALA A 117 7.39 -16.17 -4.40
C ALA A 117 7.46 -15.15 -3.25
N ALA A 118 8.01 -15.55 -2.10
CA ALA A 118 8.19 -14.65 -0.96
C ALA A 118 9.27 -13.57 -1.20
N ALA A 119 10.41 -13.95 -1.80
CA ALA A 119 11.52 -13.03 -2.07
C ALA A 119 11.21 -12.02 -3.20
N ALA A 120 10.44 -12.43 -4.21
CA ALA A 120 10.09 -11.57 -5.34
C ALA A 120 9.33 -10.32 -4.89
N PHE A 121 8.36 -10.46 -3.97
CA PHE A 121 7.63 -9.30 -3.45
C PHE A 121 8.54 -8.32 -2.69
N ALA A 122 9.49 -8.83 -1.89
CA ALA A 122 10.44 -7.99 -1.17
C ALA A 122 11.37 -7.21 -2.12
N SER A 123 11.79 -7.82 -3.23
CA SER A 123 12.64 -7.18 -4.25
C SER A 123 11.94 -6.07 -5.04
N ALA A 124 10.61 -6.09 -5.11
CA ALA A 124 9.81 -5.07 -5.78
C ALA A 124 9.65 -3.78 -4.94
N LEU A 125 10.01 -3.81 -3.65
CA LEU A 125 9.92 -2.66 -2.77
C LEU A 125 11.20 -1.82 -2.82
N PRO A 126 11.11 -0.48 -2.92
CA PRO A 126 12.26 0.39 -2.69
C PRO A 126 12.74 0.26 -1.23
N SER A 127 14.00 0.61 -0.95
CA SER A 127 14.60 0.52 0.39
C SER A 127 13.66 1.07 1.49
N GLN A 128 13.34 0.24 2.48
CA GLN A 128 12.37 0.59 3.53
C GLN A 128 12.98 1.50 4.61
N THR A 129 14.30 1.48 4.79
CA THR A 129 15.00 2.23 5.83
C THR A 129 14.76 3.74 5.66
N GLY A 130 14.21 4.38 6.70
CA GLY A 130 13.91 5.82 6.70
C GLY A 130 12.58 6.22 6.04
N ASN A 131 11.74 5.26 5.63
CA ASN A 131 10.47 5.53 4.94
C ASN A 131 9.22 5.19 5.76
N ASN A 132 9.32 5.22 7.10
CA ASN A 132 8.16 4.99 7.98
C ASN A 132 7.02 6.00 7.69
N GLY A 133 5.77 5.52 7.63
CA GLY A 133 4.58 6.34 7.36
C GLY A 133 4.38 6.77 5.91
N LYS A 134 5.20 6.27 4.98
CA LYS A 134 5.04 6.50 3.53
C LYS A 134 4.29 5.34 2.87
N PHE A 135 3.73 5.59 1.68
CA PHE A 135 3.18 4.56 0.81
C PHE A 135 4.10 4.31 -0.39
N VAL A 136 4.04 3.11 -0.96
CA VAL A 136 4.72 2.79 -2.23
C VAL A 136 3.89 3.34 -3.38
N THR A 137 4.54 4.07 -4.28
CA THR A 137 3.97 4.54 -5.55
C THR A 137 4.83 4.05 -6.72
N THR A 138 4.27 4.05 -7.93
CA THR A 138 4.98 3.69 -9.17
C THR A 138 4.73 4.72 -10.26
N ASP A 139 5.74 4.98 -11.09
CA ASP A 139 5.63 5.78 -12.32
C ASP A 139 5.38 4.89 -13.58
N GLY A 140 5.16 3.60 -13.38
CA GLY A 140 5.03 2.60 -14.45
C GLY A 140 6.35 1.93 -14.84
N SER A 141 7.49 2.41 -14.34
CA SER A 141 8.83 1.84 -14.56
C SER A 141 9.58 1.56 -13.25
N ASN A 142 9.43 2.41 -12.25
CA ASN A 142 10.12 2.35 -10.96
C ASN A 142 9.13 2.48 -9.80
N ALA A 143 9.35 1.72 -8.72
CA ALA A 143 8.70 1.95 -7.44
C ALA A 143 9.45 3.03 -6.63
N SER A 144 8.73 3.85 -5.86
CA SER A 144 9.30 4.86 -4.95
C SER A 144 8.41 5.08 -3.72
N TRP A 145 8.94 5.69 -2.66
CA TRP A 145 8.18 6.03 -1.45
C TRP A 145 7.62 7.45 -1.51
N ALA A 146 6.33 7.61 -1.26
CA ALA A 146 5.62 8.89 -1.20
C ALA A 146 4.97 9.13 0.17
N ALA A 147 4.90 10.39 0.60
CA ALA A 147 4.32 10.77 1.89
C ALA A 147 2.78 10.60 1.90
N ALA A 148 2.23 10.03 2.98
CA ALA A 148 0.79 9.73 3.13
C ALA A 148 -0.15 10.93 3.07
N VAL A 149 0.37 12.13 3.34
CA VAL A 149 -0.31 13.40 3.12
C VAL A 149 0.80 14.34 2.67
N SER A 150 0.74 14.88 1.47
CA SER A 150 1.68 15.92 1.09
C SER A 150 1.40 17.11 2.03
N PRO A 151 2.34 17.50 2.92
CA PRO A 151 2.23 18.82 3.55
C PRO A 151 2.06 19.86 2.44
N ALA A 152 1.34 20.94 2.72
CA ALA A 152 1.10 21.96 1.71
C ALA A 152 2.42 22.34 1.03
N VAL A 153 2.49 22.22 -0.30
CA VAL A 153 3.74 22.40 -1.04
C VAL A 153 4.02 23.89 -1.22
N SER A 154 5.27 24.32 -1.02
CA SER A 154 5.65 25.71 -1.30
C SER A 154 5.65 25.96 -2.79
N LEU A 155 4.98 27.02 -3.21
CA LEU A 155 5.10 27.57 -4.55
C LEU A 155 6.08 28.75 -4.62
N GLY A 156 6.52 29.28 -3.47
CA GLY A 156 7.31 30.52 -3.41
C GLY A 156 6.51 31.74 -3.90
N ASP A 157 7.21 32.74 -4.44
CA ASP A 157 6.61 33.88 -5.13
C ASP A 157 6.25 33.46 -6.55
N VAL A 158 4.96 33.22 -6.80
CA VAL A 158 4.47 32.54 -8.02
C VAL A 158 3.34 33.30 -8.69
N ASP A 159 3.18 33.15 -10.00
CA ASP A 159 1.91 33.49 -10.65
C ASP A 159 0.86 32.40 -10.35
N LEU A 160 -0.21 32.76 -9.62
CA LEU A 160 -1.26 31.80 -9.28
C LEU A 160 -2.03 31.28 -10.50
N ASN A 161 -1.90 31.88 -11.69
CA ASN A 161 -2.44 31.29 -12.92
C ASN A 161 -1.68 30.03 -13.36
N THR A 162 -0.47 29.79 -12.84
CA THR A 162 0.32 28.58 -13.13
C THR A 162 0.01 27.44 -12.16
N ALA A 163 -0.56 27.74 -10.99
CA ALA A 163 -0.95 26.77 -9.96
C ALA A 163 -2.23 26.03 -10.35
N THR A 164 -2.14 25.14 -11.35
CA THR A 164 -3.29 24.45 -11.95
C THR A 164 -3.38 22.97 -11.57
N THR A 165 -2.38 22.42 -10.89
CA THR A 165 -2.37 21.03 -10.44
C THR A 165 -3.21 20.90 -9.18
N SER A 166 -4.06 19.87 -9.10
CA SER A 166 -4.87 19.62 -7.90
C SER A 166 -3.99 19.37 -6.68
N GLY A 167 -4.26 20.05 -5.57
CA GLY A 167 -3.47 19.92 -4.35
C GLY A 167 -3.64 21.04 -3.34
N PHE A 168 -2.84 20.93 -2.26
CA PHE A 168 -2.74 21.90 -1.17
C PHE A 168 -1.38 22.58 -1.24
N TYR A 169 -1.36 23.91 -1.25
CA TYR A 169 -0.15 24.70 -1.45
C TYR A 169 -0.09 25.91 -0.52
N TYR A 170 1.10 26.50 -0.39
CA TYR A 170 1.30 27.84 0.15
C TYR A 170 2.16 28.68 -0.79
N PHE A 171 1.92 29.99 -0.82
CA PHE A 171 2.64 30.94 -1.69
C PHE A 171 3.13 32.14 -0.89
N GLY A 172 4.19 32.79 -1.36
CA GLY A 172 4.74 34.03 -0.82
C GLY A 172 3.95 35.24 -1.35
N THR A 173 4.52 36.00 -2.27
CA THR A 173 3.88 37.14 -2.94
C THR A 173 3.42 36.73 -4.34
N PRO A 174 2.11 36.58 -4.58
CA PRO A 174 1.64 36.05 -5.85
C PRO A 174 1.46 37.15 -6.91
N THR A 175 1.73 36.80 -8.17
CA THR A 175 1.12 37.49 -9.32
C THR A 175 -0.25 36.86 -9.61
N ASN A 176 -1.21 37.66 -10.07
CA ASN A 176 -2.60 37.24 -10.29
C ASN A 176 -3.26 36.58 -9.06
N GLY A 177 -2.84 36.95 -7.85
CA GLY A 177 -3.51 36.56 -6.60
C GLY A 177 -4.56 37.58 -6.14
N PRO A 178 -5.28 37.28 -5.04
CA PRO A 178 -6.15 38.28 -4.44
C PRO A 178 -5.34 39.50 -4.00
N ALA A 179 -5.88 40.70 -4.24
CA ALA A 179 -5.17 41.95 -3.96
C ALA A 179 -4.79 42.05 -2.47
N GLY A 180 -3.50 42.30 -2.20
CA GLY A 180 -2.97 42.47 -0.84
C GLY A 180 -2.80 41.17 -0.04
N VAL A 181 -2.98 39.99 -0.65
CA VAL A 181 -2.83 38.70 0.01
C VAL A 181 -1.47 38.08 -0.30
N THR A 182 -0.67 37.85 0.74
CA THR A 182 0.66 37.23 0.67
C THR A 182 0.84 36.18 1.76
N ALA A 183 1.87 35.34 1.67
CA ALA A 183 2.27 34.33 2.65
C ALA A 183 1.09 33.43 3.08
N SER A 184 0.26 33.00 2.12
CA SER A 184 -1.06 32.41 2.34
C SER A 184 -1.20 31.04 1.68
N SER A 185 -2.25 30.29 2.04
CA SER A 185 -2.52 28.98 1.43
C SER A 185 -3.40 29.11 0.19
N VAL A 186 -3.21 28.19 -0.76
CA VAL A 186 -4.09 28.01 -1.91
C VAL A 186 -4.42 26.53 -2.09
N TYR A 187 -5.70 26.25 -2.32
CA TYR A 187 -6.24 24.95 -2.65
C TYR A 187 -6.65 24.96 -4.09
N VAL A 188 -6.20 23.96 -4.85
CA VAL A 188 -6.49 23.84 -6.27
C VAL A 188 -7.25 22.54 -6.49
N SER A 189 -8.38 22.63 -7.18
CA SER A 189 -9.15 21.48 -7.65
C SER A 189 -9.32 21.59 -9.15
N ARG A 190 -8.62 20.75 -9.91
CA ARG A 190 -8.73 20.65 -11.37
C ARG A 190 -9.45 19.38 -11.79
N SER A 191 -10.35 19.53 -12.77
CA SER A 191 -11.03 18.45 -13.46
C SER A 191 -10.96 18.71 -14.97
N GLY A 192 -9.98 18.10 -15.63
CA GLY A 192 -9.74 18.30 -17.06
C GLY A 192 -9.38 19.75 -17.39
N ASP A 193 -10.26 20.39 -18.17
CA ASP A 193 -10.09 21.74 -18.71
C ASP A 193 -10.57 22.88 -17.78
N VAL A 194 -11.15 22.52 -16.63
CA VAL A 194 -11.69 23.44 -15.62
C VAL A 194 -10.95 23.26 -14.31
N ALA A 195 -10.70 24.36 -13.59
CA ALA A 195 -10.23 24.30 -12.21
C ALA A 195 -10.84 25.40 -11.33
N ALA A 196 -10.78 25.17 -10.02
CA ALA A 196 -11.09 26.14 -9.00
C ALA A 196 -9.87 26.36 -8.10
N GLN A 197 -9.72 27.59 -7.63
CA GLN A 197 -8.75 27.96 -6.61
C GLN A 197 -9.48 28.60 -5.43
N ILE A 198 -9.08 28.20 -4.22
CA ILE A 198 -9.53 28.79 -2.95
C ILE A 198 -8.29 29.24 -2.18
N VAL A 199 -8.22 30.50 -1.80
CA VAL A 199 -7.14 31.06 -0.98
C VAL A 199 -7.66 31.34 0.42
N VAL A 200 -6.90 30.94 1.44
CA VAL A 200 -7.11 31.38 2.82
C VAL A 200 -5.98 32.32 3.19
N GLN A 201 -6.33 33.57 3.45
CA GLN A 201 -5.37 34.60 3.81
C GLN A 201 -4.80 34.33 5.21
N ALA A 202 -3.48 34.18 5.31
CA ALA A 202 -2.83 33.84 6.58
C ALA A 202 -3.00 34.92 7.67
N SER A 203 -3.00 36.20 7.29
CA SER A 203 -3.06 37.30 8.27
C SER A 203 -4.44 37.54 8.88
N ALA A 204 -5.52 37.12 8.22
CA ALA A 204 -6.88 37.49 8.59
C ALA A 204 -7.89 36.33 8.49
N GLY A 205 -7.49 35.15 8.02
CA GLY A 205 -8.38 34.01 7.81
C GLY A 205 -9.42 34.22 6.71
N LEU A 206 -9.33 35.32 5.93
CA LEU A 206 -10.30 35.61 4.87
C LEU A 206 -10.19 34.60 3.74
N MET A 207 -11.33 34.19 3.20
CA MET A 207 -11.39 33.27 2.06
C MET A 207 -11.64 34.00 0.76
N PHE A 208 -10.90 33.61 -0.27
CA PHE A 208 -11.09 34.08 -1.64
C PHE A 208 -11.24 32.87 -2.56
N SER A 209 -12.03 33.00 -3.61
CA SER A 209 -12.21 31.93 -4.59
C SER A 209 -12.24 32.48 -6.01
N ARG A 210 -11.78 31.68 -6.96
CA ARG A 210 -11.98 31.89 -8.40
C ARG A 210 -12.03 30.56 -9.13
N GLY A 211 -12.54 30.60 -10.35
CA GLY A 211 -12.47 29.49 -11.32
C GLY A 211 -11.72 29.88 -12.60
N VAL A 212 -11.37 28.85 -13.37
CA VAL A 212 -10.77 28.95 -14.72
C VAL A 212 -11.36 27.88 -15.63
N THR A 213 -11.52 28.22 -16.90
CA THR A 213 -11.90 27.32 -18.00
C THR A 213 -10.86 27.42 -19.13
N GLY A 214 -10.78 26.43 -20.02
CA GLY A 214 -9.86 26.49 -21.17
C GLY A 214 -8.40 26.22 -20.81
N LEU A 215 -8.12 25.52 -19.70
CA LEU A 215 -6.75 25.30 -19.20
C LEU A 215 -5.81 24.59 -20.20
N ASN A 216 -6.33 23.79 -21.11
CA ASN A 216 -5.57 23.05 -22.11
C ASN A 216 -5.44 23.81 -23.45
N THR A 217 -6.11 24.96 -23.59
CA THR A 217 -6.13 25.75 -24.83
C THR A 217 -5.78 27.21 -24.56
N SER A 218 -6.73 28.00 -24.09
CA SER A 218 -6.57 29.41 -23.73
C SER A 218 -7.25 29.67 -22.37
N PRO A 219 -6.48 29.68 -21.27
CA PRO A 219 -7.04 29.83 -19.93
C PRO A 219 -7.76 31.17 -19.75
N VAL A 220 -9.04 31.12 -19.36
CA VAL A 220 -9.82 32.31 -18.99
C VAL A 220 -10.09 32.27 -17.50
N TRP A 221 -9.39 33.11 -16.75
CA TRP A 221 -9.52 33.22 -15.31
C TRP A 221 -10.64 34.20 -14.93
N SER A 222 -11.54 33.75 -14.06
CA SER A 222 -12.44 34.68 -13.38
C SER A 222 -11.68 35.52 -12.35
N ASN A 223 -12.16 36.74 -12.10
CA ASN A 223 -11.63 37.58 -11.04
C ASN A 223 -11.74 36.89 -9.68
N TRP A 224 -10.77 37.13 -8.81
CA TRP A 224 -10.87 36.72 -7.40
C TRP A 224 -12.09 37.36 -6.74
N LYS A 225 -12.91 36.53 -6.12
CA LYS A 225 -14.05 36.97 -5.31
C LYS A 225 -13.77 36.64 -3.85
N ARG A 226 -14.00 37.61 -2.97
CA ARG A 226 -14.01 37.35 -1.53
C ARG A 226 -15.25 36.52 -1.20
N VAL A 227 -15.05 35.38 -0.56
CA VAL A 227 -16.15 34.56 -0.05
C VAL A 227 -16.68 35.27 1.19
N ALA A 228 -17.94 35.70 1.13
CA ALA A 228 -18.57 36.31 2.29
C ALA A 228 -18.75 35.24 3.36
N MET A 229 -17.95 35.31 4.43
CA MET A 229 -18.22 34.60 5.67
C MET A 229 -19.35 35.34 6.37
N HIS A 230 -20.58 35.18 5.89
CA HIS A 230 -21.74 35.65 6.61
C HIS A 230 -21.84 34.82 7.89
N SER A 231 -21.48 35.42 9.03
CA SER A 231 -21.89 34.91 10.32
C SER A 231 -23.39 35.14 10.42
N ASP A 232 -24.21 34.19 9.94
CA ASP A 232 -25.68 34.18 10.07
C ASP A 232 -26.15 34.04 11.54
N LYS A 233 -25.27 34.38 12.48
CA LYS A 233 -25.49 34.36 13.91
C LYS A 233 -26.36 35.55 14.30
N VAL A 234 -27.61 35.26 14.63
CA VAL A 234 -28.45 36.17 15.42
C VAL A 234 -27.73 36.47 16.73
N THR A 235 -27.31 37.71 16.91
CA THR A 235 -26.53 38.15 18.07
C THR A 235 -27.46 38.86 19.05
N ALA A 236 -27.74 38.22 20.18
CA ALA A 236 -28.46 38.84 21.27
C ALA A 236 -27.57 39.91 21.93
N LEU A 237 -28.08 41.13 22.03
CA LEU A 237 -27.39 42.23 22.68
C LEU A 237 -27.60 42.17 24.20
N ALA A 238 -26.55 42.53 24.94
CA ALA A 238 -26.58 42.68 26.38
C ALA A 238 -26.12 44.10 26.76
N GLY A 239 -26.91 45.11 26.37
CA GLY A 239 -26.63 46.50 26.72
C GLY A 239 -26.75 47.53 25.60
N GLY A 240 -27.25 47.18 24.41
CA GLY A 240 -27.46 48.11 23.29
C GLY A 240 -26.31 48.19 22.28
N ASP A 241 -25.14 47.63 22.57
CA ASP A 241 -23.98 47.72 21.67
C ASP A 241 -24.01 46.62 20.61
N MET A 242 -24.26 47.02 19.35
CA MET A 242 -24.14 46.15 18.18
C MET A 242 -22.68 46.05 17.75
N ASP A 243 -22.00 44.97 18.15
CA ASP A 243 -20.65 44.64 17.69
C ASP A 243 -20.70 44.13 16.23
N CYS A 244 -20.33 44.99 15.30
CA CYS A 244 -20.39 44.70 13.87
C CYS A 244 -19.35 43.68 13.39
N SER A 245 -18.41 43.24 14.26
CA SER A 245 -17.45 42.19 13.93
C SER A 245 -18.00 40.77 14.15
N VAL A 246 -19.05 40.61 14.95
CA VAL A 246 -19.59 39.30 15.34
C VAL A 246 -20.82 38.86 14.55
N GLY A 247 -21.44 39.75 13.78
CA GLY A 247 -22.62 39.44 12.97
C GLY A 247 -23.22 40.67 12.29
N ASN A 248 -24.34 40.49 11.61
CA ASN A 248 -25.14 41.56 10.97
C ASN A 248 -26.64 41.45 11.26
N TYR A 249 -27.04 40.57 12.18
CA TYR A 249 -28.40 40.45 12.70
C TYR A 249 -28.36 40.48 14.22
N PHE A 250 -28.95 41.51 14.82
CA PHE A 250 -28.93 41.74 16.26
C PHE A 250 -30.34 41.64 16.83
N THR A 251 -30.46 41.11 18.05
CA THR A 251 -31.74 41.06 18.79
C THR A 251 -31.59 41.67 20.17
N GLU A 252 -32.56 42.47 20.62
CA GLU A 252 -32.61 42.90 22.02
C GLU A 252 -34.05 42.97 22.55
N THR A 253 -34.24 42.52 23.78
CA THR A 253 -35.46 42.82 24.54
C THR A 253 -35.25 44.10 25.35
N VAL A 254 -36.02 45.14 25.03
CA VAL A 254 -35.95 46.45 25.70
C VAL A 254 -37.02 46.50 26.79
N ALA A 255 -36.60 46.51 28.04
CA ALA A 255 -37.43 46.57 29.25
C ALA A 255 -37.02 47.74 30.15
N GLY A 256 -36.94 48.94 29.57
CA GLY A 256 -36.40 50.15 30.19
C GLY A 256 -35.82 51.10 29.14
N THR A 257 -35.30 52.25 29.55
CA THR A 257 -34.65 53.16 28.60
C THR A 257 -33.37 52.52 28.08
N ARG A 258 -33.24 52.43 26.75
CA ARG A 258 -32.09 51.83 26.06
C ARG A 258 -31.56 52.77 24.99
N THR A 259 -30.24 52.96 24.99
CA THR A 259 -29.52 53.58 23.89
C THR A 259 -28.72 52.50 23.18
N PHE A 260 -28.89 52.41 21.87
CA PHE A 260 -28.10 51.51 21.04
C PHE A 260 -26.86 52.20 20.50
N ALA A 261 -25.80 51.46 20.21
CA ALA A 261 -24.61 51.96 19.54
C ALA A 261 -24.02 50.92 18.58
N PHE A 262 -23.12 51.36 17.70
CA PHE A 262 -22.32 50.48 16.86
C PHE A 262 -20.89 50.42 17.39
N THR A 263 -20.33 49.22 17.51
CA THR A 263 -18.92 48.99 17.89
C THR A 263 -18.22 48.10 16.85
N ASN A 264 -16.89 48.12 16.81
CA ASN A 264 -16.06 47.29 15.93
C ASN A 264 -16.50 47.28 14.45
N ILE A 265 -16.87 48.45 13.91
CA ILE A 265 -17.42 48.60 12.55
C ILE A 265 -16.38 48.17 11.50
N PRO A 266 -16.68 47.18 10.63
CA PRO A 266 -15.77 46.75 9.57
C PRO A 266 -15.41 47.88 8.60
N ALA A 267 -14.21 47.83 8.02
CA ALA A 267 -13.80 48.76 6.97
C ALA A 267 -14.62 48.56 5.69
N GLY A 268 -15.15 49.64 5.11
CA GLY A 268 -15.94 49.62 3.88
C GLY A 268 -17.45 49.51 4.08
N ALA A 269 -18.12 48.87 3.12
CA ALA A 269 -19.58 48.68 3.12
C ALA A 269 -20.03 47.66 4.17
N TYR A 270 -21.07 48.03 4.92
CA TYR A 270 -21.67 47.17 5.92
C TYR A 270 -23.16 47.51 6.07
N ASN A 271 -23.97 46.48 6.25
CA ASN A 271 -25.39 46.56 6.55
C ASN A 271 -25.74 45.61 7.69
N CYS A 272 -26.71 45.97 8.51
CA CYS A 272 -27.21 45.10 9.56
C CYS A 272 -28.70 45.34 9.86
N VAL A 273 -29.29 44.40 10.58
CA VAL A 273 -30.66 44.45 11.09
C VAL A 273 -30.63 44.38 12.61
N LEU A 274 -31.46 45.19 13.27
CA LEU A 274 -31.76 45.11 14.70
C LEU A 274 -33.24 44.74 14.86
N GLU A 275 -33.51 43.57 15.42
CA GLU A 275 -34.82 43.16 15.88
C GLU A 275 -34.99 43.51 17.36
N ILE A 276 -36.01 44.29 17.68
CA ILE A 276 -36.29 44.78 19.02
C ILE A 276 -37.60 44.19 19.50
N ASN A 277 -37.57 43.50 20.64
CA ASN A 277 -38.75 43.18 21.41
C ASN A 277 -38.96 44.28 22.47
N HIS A 278 -39.85 45.24 22.20
CA HIS A 278 -39.98 46.44 23.02
C HIS A 278 -41.09 46.26 24.06
N THR A 279 -40.73 46.06 25.32
CA THR A 279 -41.69 45.84 26.41
C THR A 279 -41.98 47.11 27.22
N SER A 280 -40.97 47.94 27.48
CA SER A 280 -41.13 49.21 28.20
C SER A 280 -39.95 50.16 27.96
N GLY A 281 -40.08 51.43 28.36
CA GLY A 281 -39.02 52.45 28.31
C GLY A 281 -38.79 53.08 26.93
N ALA A 282 -37.87 54.05 26.85
CA ALA A 282 -37.56 54.77 25.62
C ALA A 282 -36.40 54.13 24.84
N ILE A 283 -36.48 54.13 23.52
CA ILE A 283 -35.41 53.66 22.63
C ILE A 283 -34.70 54.86 22.00
N THR A 284 -33.38 54.89 22.13
CA THR A 284 -32.51 55.85 21.44
C THR A 284 -31.63 55.10 20.45
N MET A 285 -31.64 55.55 19.19
CA MET A 285 -30.87 54.92 18.11
C MET A 285 -29.38 55.30 18.17
N PRO A 286 -28.50 54.49 17.54
CA PRO A 286 -27.08 54.81 17.47
C PRO A 286 -26.80 56.20 16.92
N ALA A 287 -25.76 56.85 17.46
CA ALA A 287 -25.31 58.15 16.97
C ALA A 287 -25.01 58.10 15.45
N GLY A 288 -25.38 59.17 14.74
CA GLY A 288 -25.21 59.24 13.28
C GLY A 288 -26.25 58.46 12.47
N THR A 289 -27.29 57.91 13.11
CA THR A 289 -28.47 57.35 12.42
C THR A 289 -29.25 58.47 11.73
N VAL A 290 -29.52 58.30 10.44
CA VAL A 290 -30.26 59.23 9.59
C VAL A 290 -31.46 58.51 9.00
N TRP A 291 -32.65 59.10 9.19
CA TRP A 291 -33.90 58.63 8.60
C TRP A 291 -34.23 59.49 7.37
N ALA A 292 -34.87 58.89 6.36
CA ALA A 292 -35.35 59.65 5.20
C ALA A 292 -36.45 60.68 5.56
N GLY A 293 -37.13 60.48 6.70
CA GLY A 293 -38.16 61.37 7.23
C GLY A 293 -38.04 61.52 8.75
N ALA A 294 -39.16 61.76 9.44
CA ALA A 294 -39.17 61.80 10.90
C ALA A 294 -38.74 60.45 11.49
N THR A 295 -38.12 60.50 12.68
CA THR A 295 -37.75 59.28 13.41
C THR A 295 -39.01 58.48 13.75
N PRO A 296 -39.06 57.17 13.44
CA PRO A 296 -40.22 56.34 13.75
C PRO A 296 -40.52 56.29 15.25
N THR A 297 -41.80 56.18 15.61
CA THR A 297 -42.23 56.01 17.00
C THR A 297 -42.24 54.53 17.37
N PHE A 298 -41.37 54.12 18.29
CA PHE A 298 -41.33 52.75 18.80
C PHE A 298 -42.35 52.58 19.93
N THR A 299 -43.39 51.80 19.64
CA THR A 299 -44.48 51.53 20.60
C THR A 299 -44.11 50.34 21.49
N THR A 300 -44.32 50.49 22.80
CA THR A 300 -44.15 49.40 23.79
C THR A 300 -45.18 48.29 23.58
N GLY A 301 -44.84 47.07 23.98
CA GLY A 301 -45.65 45.87 23.76
C GLY A 301 -45.63 45.36 22.31
N LYS A 302 -44.65 45.79 21.50
CA LYS A 302 -44.53 45.45 20.07
C LYS A 302 -43.12 45.03 19.69
N ARG A 303 -43.01 44.39 18.54
CA ARG A 303 -41.74 44.05 17.90
C ARG A 303 -41.45 44.99 16.73
N HIS A 304 -40.19 45.37 16.59
CA HIS A 304 -39.71 46.29 15.56
C HIS A 304 -38.45 45.74 14.90
N LEU A 305 -38.32 45.93 13.59
CA LEU A 305 -37.09 45.63 12.84
C LEU A 305 -36.53 46.93 12.29
N VAL A 306 -35.26 47.20 12.55
CA VAL A 306 -34.56 48.38 12.06
C VAL A 306 -33.40 47.94 11.18
N PHE A 307 -33.36 48.46 9.97
CA PHE A 307 -32.35 48.17 8.95
C PHE A 307 -31.39 49.33 8.89
N PHE A 308 -30.09 49.04 8.95
CA PHE A 308 -29.04 50.05 8.88
C PHE A 308 -28.11 49.77 7.71
N GLN A 309 -27.83 50.81 6.93
CA GLN A 309 -26.84 50.81 5.86
C GLN A 309 -25.81 51.89 6.17
N ARG A 310 -24.53 51.50 6.30
CA ARG A 310 -23.45 52.48 6.47
C ARG A 310 -23.34 53.33 5.21
N ALA A 311 -23.37 54.64 5.35
CA ALA A 311 -23.16 55.53 4.23
C ALA A 311 -21.72 55.39 3.71
N GLN A 312 -21.56 55.28 2.40
CA GLN A 312 -20.24 55.19 1.74
C GLN A 312 -19.77 56.53 1.17
N ALA A 313 -20.68 57.51 1.03
CA ALA A 313 -20.41 58.85 0.56
C ALA A 313 -21.17 59.86 1.45
N GLY A 314 -20.53 60.99 1.79
CA GLY A 314 -21.10 62.06 2.61
C GLY A 314 -20.77 61.98 4.11
N THR A 315 -21.46 62.80 4.91
CA THR A 315 -21.26 62.95 6.36
C THR A 315 -22.22 62.12 7.22
N ALA A 316 -23.21 61.47 6.61
CA ALA A 316 -24.13 60.59 7.33
C ALA A 316 -23.37 59.37 7.88
N GLY A 317 -23.64 58.98 9.13
CA GLY A 317 -23.05 57.77 9.71
C GLY A 317 -23.74 56.52 9.17
N TRP A 318 -25.07 56.47 9.28
CA TRP A 318 -25.90 55.30 8.99
C TRP A 318 -27.26 55.70 8.45
N PHE A 319 -27.63 55.23 7.26
CA PHE A 319 -29.00 55.33 6.77
C PHE A 319 -29.86 54.25 7.42
N ALA A 320 -31.00 54.64 7.98
CA ALA A 320 -31.93 53.72 8.63
C ALA A 320 -33.30 53.67 7.96
N SER A 321 -33.91 52.48 8.01
CA SER A 321 -35.31 52.21 7.70
C SER A 321 -35.88 51.26 8.75
N ALA A 322 -37.19 51.29 9.00
CA ALA A 322 -37.79 50.46 10.04
C ALA A 322 -39.15 49.89 9.64
N LEU A 323 -39.38 48.67 10.09
CA LEU A 323 -40.66 48.00 10.12
C LEU A 323 -41.10 47.94 11.59
N ILE A 324 -42.13 48.69 11.96
CA ILE A 324 -42.51 48.93 13.36
C ILE A 324 -43.89 48.35 13.71
N GLY A 325 -44.11 48.03 14.98
CA GLY A 325 -45.45 47.78 15.54
C GLY A 325 -46.02 46.39 15.33
N TYR A 326 -45.18 45.38 15.04
CA TYR A 326 -45.62 43.99 14.87
C TYR A 326 -46.02 43.38 16.21
N SER A 327 -46.91 42.39 16.18
CA SER A 327 -47.23 41.59 17.36
C SER A 327 -45.94 40.96 17.91
N ALA A 328 -45.69 41.20 19.20
CA ALA A 328 -44.53 40.66 19.92
C ALA A 328 -44.61 39.14 20.05
#